data_AF-A0A8H7X597-F1
#
_entry.id   AF-A0A8H7X597-F1
#
_cell.length_a   1.000
_cell.length_b   1.000
_cell.length_c   1.000
_cell.angle_alpha   90.00
_cell.angle_beta   90.00
_cell.angle_gamma   90.00
#
_symmetry.space_group_name_H-M   'P 1'
#
loop_
_entity.id
_entity.type
_entity.pdbx_description
1 polymer ?
#
loop_
_entity_poly.entity_id
_entity_poly.type
_entity_poly.pdbx_seq_one_letter_code
_entity_poly.pdbx_strand_id
1 'polypeptide(L)'
;MAQTMETFICVDFGMTGSGSWAKFPVVADFKRLAEDAVFSSFITTDKIRIHTHLTEGEASALCLLNCSTVANKSREFAAGDIVVSCDIGGATTDIAISIVAGAGKLDPCPQLRVHPVGVMSIDMNFWELPRQTLRKAGLQQNADDLAKEMSCGKWFTSTRSSFARTSGVERIEIVLPPGHTVGDWPSAETEIHDHRMSIIRDNSISIHRDVFESLFEDCVQQIEAGVDEVMAKLSKVDRVPTVLGFCGGGSKTVYIMDRLRRRYGETTPIIDHRQLAVSAELATITGNSLASNMTQLQKFAQNTRFGIKSKEESTLKVDSTLRVAEENKKNPSFYMTPVWVATFASSSRRGKVARYTLFPVSANAADAGSGNKDRILKQWVVEVDLTKKKWKGGSRTKEHYMLCKIVGLGKIDVEIQSHKGRVNYTEQVDPESDCH
;
A
#
# COMPACT_ATOMS: atom_id res chain seq x y z
N MET A 1 -7.36 31.06 -33.82
CA MET A 1 -6.70 29.76 -33.60
C MET A 1 -6.67 29.52 -32.11
N ALA A 2 -7.60 28.72 -31.58
CA ALA A 2 -7.56 28.30 -30.20
C ALA A 2 -6.46 27.24 -30.07
N GLN A 3 -5.35 27.58 -29.41
CA GLN A 3 -4.38 26.57 -28.99
C GLN A 3 -5.03 25.78 -27.86
N THR A 4 -5.45 24.57 -28.18
CA THR A 4 -5.89 23.57 -27.20
C THR A 4 -4.78 23.39 -26.17
N MET A 5 -5.10 23.65 -24.89
CA MET A 5 -4.28 23.21 -23.78
C MET A 5 -4.13 21.69 -23.89
N GLU A 6 -2.97 21.21 -24.32
CA GLU A 6 -2.61 19.81 -24.15
C GLU A 6 -2.35 19.58 -22.66
N THR A 7 -3.40 19.21 -21.93
CA THR A 7 -3.24 18.64 -20.60
C THR A 7 -2.43 17.36 -20.75
N PHE A 8 -1.19 17.38 -20.26
CA PHE A 8 -0.30 16.21 -20.26
C PHE A 8 -0.79 15.25 -19.17
N ILE A 9 -1.78 14.43 -19.50
CA ILE A 9 -2.14 13.29 -18.66
C ILE A 9 -1.18 12.15 -19.02
N CYS A 10 -0.07 12.04 -18.29
CA CYS A 10 0.68 10.79 -18.26
C CYS A 10 -0.05 9.88 -17.28
N VAL A 11 -0.67 8.82 -17.80
CA VAL A 11 -1.31 7.80 -16.96
C VAL A 11 -0.27 6.71 -16.70
N ASP A 12 0.32 6.74 -15.52
CA ASP A 12 1.21 5.68 -15.03
C ASP A 12 0.37 4.61 -14.31
N PHE A 13 0.24 3.43 -14.91
CA PHE A 13 -0.38 2.27 -14.24
C PHE A 13 0.70 1.47 -13.54
N GLY A 14 0.71 1.49 -12.21
CA GLY A 14 1.46 0.53 -11.42
C GLY A 14 0.65 -0.75 -11.30
N MET A 15 1.21 -1.89 -11.65
CA MET A 15 0.62 -3.19 -11.38
C MET A 15 1.60 -4.04 -10.59
N THR A 16 1.08 -4.82 -9.65
CA THR A 16 1.88 -5.75 -8.87
C THR A 16 1.72 -7.15 -9.44
N GLY A 17 2.76 -7.97 -9.29
CA GLY A 17 2.71 -9.38 -9.62
C GLY A 17 3.14 -10.22 -8.43
N SER A 18 2.69 -11.48 -8.40
CA SER A 18 3.20 -12.44 -7.42
C SER A 18 4.72 -12.56 -7.56
N GLY A 19 5.40 -12.75 -6.42
CA GLY A 19 6.84 -12.93 -6.42
C GLY A 19 7.33 -14.16 -7.19
N SER A 20 6.40 -15.09 -7.45
CA SER A 20 6.64 -16.29 -8.25
C SER A 20 6.73 -16.04 -9.76
N TRP A 21 6.37 -14.84 -10.24
CA TRP A 21 6.37 -14.47 -11.67
C TRP A 21 7.77 -14.28 -12.27
N ALA A 22 8.81 -14.81 -11.63
CA ALA A 22 10.21 -14.77 -12.06
C ALA A 22 10.48 -15.31 -13.49
N LYS A 23 9.47 -15.81 -14.20
CA LYS A 23 9.56 -16.16 -15.62
C LYS A 23 9.13 -14.95 -16.46
N PHE A 24 10.09 -14.40 -17.21
CA PHE A 24 9.93 -13.32 -18.19
C PHE A 24 8.65 -13.40 -19.06
N PRO A 25 8.18 -14.56 -19.56
CA PRO A 25 6.96 -14.58 -20.37
C PRO A 25 5.71 -14.08 -19.64
N VAL A 26 5.51 -14.43 -18.36
CA VAL A 26 4.26 -14.08 -17.66
C VAL A 26 4.15 -12.58 -17.45
N VAL A 27 5.23 -11.94 -16.99
CA VAL A 27 5.26 -10.47 -16.81
C VAL A 27 5.14 -9.75 -18.14
N ALA A 28 5.81 -10.24 -19.19
CA ALA A 28 5.75 -9.65 -20.53
C ALA A 28 4.34 -9.78 -21.13
N ASP A 29 3.71 -10.95 -21.04
CA ASP A 29 2.36 -11.20 -21.51
C ASP A 29 1.34 -10.37 -20.74
N PHE A 30 1.48 -10.28 -19.42
CA PHE A 30 0.62 -9.44 -18.61
C PHE A 30 0.72 -7.97 -18.98
N LYS A 31 1.96 -7.44 -19.14
CA LYS A 31 2.16 -6.07 -19.63
C LYS A 31 1.51 -5.86 -20.99
N ARG A 32 1.72 -6.79 -21.93
CA ARG A 32 1.13 -6.73 -23.25
C ARG A 32 -0.40 -6.69 -23.18
N LEU A 33 -1.02 -7.57 -22.39
CA LEU A 33 -2.48 -7.62 -22.24
C LEU A 33 -3.04 -6.36 -21.56
N ALA A 34 -2.33 -5.83 -20.56
CA ALA A 34 -2.70 -4.59 -19.90
C ALA A 34 -2.58 -3.39 -20.86
N GLU A 35 -1.49 -3.34 -21.64
CA GLU A 35 -1.27 -2.36 -22.70
C GLU A 35 -2.38 -2.45 -23.76
N ASP A 36 -2.70 -3.65 -24.26
CA ASP A 36 -3.77 -3.89 -25.22
C ASP A 36 -5.12 -3.37 -24.70
N ALA A 37 -5.48 -3.68 -23.45
CA ALA A 37 -6.74 -3.26 -22.82
C ALA A 37 -6.83 -1.75 -22.58
N VAL A 38 -5.70 -1.15 -22.19
CA VAL A 38 -5.63 0.30 -21.96
C VAL A 38 -5.65 1.02 -23.31
N PHE A 39 -4.83 0.61 -24.28
CA PHE A 39 -4.75 1.23 -25.60
C PHE A 39 -6.04 1.10 -26.42
N SER A 40 -6.81 0.01 -26.25
CA SER A 40 -8.13 -0.08 -26.89
C SER A 40 -9.13 0.95 -26.36
N SER A 41 -8.87 1.52 -25.18
CA SER A 41 -9.77 2.42 -24.45
C SER A 41 -9.40 3.90 -24.58
N PHE A 42 -8.19 4.24 -25.05
CA PHE A 42 -7.70 5.62 -25.15
C PHE A 42 -7.28 6.00 -26.57
N ILE A 43 -7.68 7.20 -27.01
CA ILE A 43 -7.41 7.74 -28.36
C ILE A 43 -5.92 8.09 -28.55
N THR A 44 -5.17 8.32 -27.46
CA THR A 44 -3.74 8.66 -27.50
C THR A 44 -2.95 7.70 -26.63
N THR A 45 -2.10 6.89 -27.26
CA THR A 45 -1.37 5.79 -26.61
C THR A 45 0.05 6.19 -26.20
N ASP A 46 0.62 7.22 -26.83
CA ASP A 46 2.01 7.67 -26.68
C ASP A 46 2.40 8.09 -25.24
N LYS A 47 1.41 8.30 -24.36
CA LYS A 47 1.58 8.88 -23.02
C LYS A 47 1.29 7.91 -21.88
N ILE A 48 0.89 6.68 -22.17
CA ILE A 48 0.55 5.67 -21.16
C ILE A 48 1.78 4.80 -20.92
N ARG A 49 2.12 4.59 -19.65
CA ARG A 49 3.20 3.70 -19.25
C ARG A 49 2.69 2.72 -18.21
N ILE A 50 2.90 1.44 -18.47
CA ILE A 50 2.60 0.38 -17.50
C ILE A 50 3.91 -0.03 -16.81
N HIS A 51 3.89 -0.01 -15.49
CA HIS A 51 5.03 -0.29 -14.65
C HIS A 51 4.70 -1.46 -13.72
N THR A 52 5.57 -2.48 -13.71
CA THR A 52 5.44 -3.67 -12.86
C THR A 52 6.70 -3.85 -12.03
N HIS A 53 7.13 -2.77 -11.37
CA HIS A 53 8.42 -2.74 -10.68
C HIS A 53 8.36 -3.28 -9.26
N LEU A 54 7.15 -3.44 -8.72
CA LEU A 54 6.94 -3.98 -7.39
C LEU A 54 6.17 -5.29 -7.48
N THR A 55 6.59 -6.20 -6.64
CA THR A 55 5.82 -7.39 -6.29
C THR A 55 4.74 -7.06 -5.27
N GLU A 56 3.74 -7.93 -5.12
CA GLU A 56 2.65 -7.75 -4.16
C GLU A 56 3.18 -7.58 -2.73
N GLY A 57 4.14 -8.42 -2.33
CA GLY A 57 4.78 -8.32 -1.01
C GLY A 57 5.51 -6.99 -0.80
N GLU A 58 6.25 -6.47 -1.78
CA GLU A 58 6.96 -5.18 -1.66
C GLU A 58 6.00 -4.00 -1.58
N ALA A 59 4.95 -4.00 -2.40
CA ALA A 59 3.90 -2.99 -2.34
C ALA A 59 3.20 -3.04 -0.97
N SER A 60 2.85 -4.24 -0.49
CA SER A 60 2.33 -4.43 0.86
C SER A 60 3.28 -3.88 1.95
N ALA A 61 4.59 -4.10 1.83
CA ALA A 61 5.58 -3.53 2.75
C ALA A 61 5.56 -1.99 2.76
N LEU A 62 5.47 -1.34 1.59
CA LEU A 62 5.32 0.11 1.51
C LEU A 62 4.05 0.61 2.19
N CYS A 63 2.94 -0.11 2.04
CA CYS A 63 1.70 0.23 2.72
C CYS A 63 1.82 0.09 4.24
N LEU A 64 2.38 -1.03 4.74
CA LEU A 64 2.60 -1.27 6.17
C LEU A 64 3.40 -0.15 6.83
N LEU A 65 4.46 0.29 6.17
CA LEU A 65 5.33 1.35 6.66
C LEU A 65 4.63 2.72 6.76
N ASN A 66 3.67 3.00 5.86
CA ASN A 66 2.98 4.29 5.79
C ASN A 66 1.64 4.33 6.53
N CYS A 67 0.92 3.23 6.55
CA CYS A 67 -0.45 3.16 7.02
C CYS A 67 -0.58 2.53 8.40
N SER A 68 0.50 2.02 9.01
CA SER A 68 0.39 1.41 10.33
C SER A 68 0.32 2.44 11.45
N THR A 69 -0.62 2.24 12.36
CA THR A 69 -0.74 3.04 13.58
C THR A 69 0.40 2.76 14.57
N VAL A 70 1.02 1.58 14.49
CA VAL A 70 2.19 1.18 15.30
C VAL A 70 3.40 2.05 14.95
N ALA A 71 3.67 2.29 13.66
CA ALA A 71 4.69 3.24 13.22
C ALA A 71 4.42 4.66 13.71
N ASN A 72 3.14 5.06 13.73
CA ASN A 72 2.74 6.40 14.14
C ASN A 72 2.73 6.64 15.67
N LYS A 73 2.87 5.61 16.51
CA LYS A 73 2.78 5.76 17.98
C LYS A 73 4.01 5.33 18.78
N SER A 74 4.94 4.54 18.23
CA SER A 74 6.01 3.95 19.06
C SER A 74 7.41 3.98 18.45
N ARG A 75 7.56 3.93 17.13
CA ARG A 75 8.86 3.97 16.46
C ARG A 75 8.68 4.31 14.99
N GLU A 76 9.31 5.39 14.53
CA GLU A 76 9.47 5.65 13.11
C GLU A 76 10.44 4.61 12.52
N PHE A 77 10.10 4.03 11.37
CA PHE A 77 11.01 3.14 10.67
C PHE A 77 12.22 3.92 10.17
N ALA A 78 13.41 3.39 10.41
CA ALA A 78 14.69 3.97 10.04
C ALA A 78 15.36 3.18 8.92
N ALA A 79 16.30 3.82 8.22
CA ALA A 79 17.13 3.13 7.25
C ALA A 79 17.86 1.94 7.90
N GLY A 80 17.80 0.78 7.26
CA GLY A 80 18.31 -0.49 7.76
C GLY A 80 17.28 -1.35 8.51
N ASP A 81 16.12 -0.80 8.88
CA ASP A 81 15.03 -1.61 9.43
C ASP A 81 14.57 -2.66 8.40
N ILE A 82 14.20 -3.84 8.91
CA ILE A 82 13.81 -4.99 8.07
C ILE A 82 12.32 -5.23 8.24
N VAL A 83 11.59 -5.16 7.15
CA VAL A 83 10.16 -5.43 7.08
C VAL A 83 9.96 -6.75 6.36
N VAL A 84 9.32 -7.70 7.04
CA VAL A 84 8.80 -8.90 6.37
C VAL A 84 7.31 -8.69 6.17
N SER A 85 6.89 -8.57 4.91
CA SER A 85 5.47 -8.50 4.55
C SER A 85 4.99 -9.86 4.07
N CYS A 86 3.76 -10.21 4.44
CA CYS A 86 3.07 -11.44 4.06
C CYS A 86 1.68 -11.04 3.55
N ASP A 87 1.49 -11.03 2.23
CA ASP A 87 0.19 -10.80 1.60
C ASP A 87 -0.55 -12.14 1.52
N ILE A 88 -1.51 -12.36 2.44
CA ILE A 88 -2.31 -13.58 2.49
C ILE A 88 -3.53 -13.38 1.60
N GLY A 89 -3.39 -13.73 0.33
CA GLY A 89 -4.42 -13.60 -0.69
C GLY A 89 -5.47 -14.72 -0.66
N GLY A 90 -6.29 -14.72 -1.71
CA GLY A 90 -7.27 -15.77 -1.95
C GLY A 90 -6.60 -17.09 -2.30
N ALA A 91 -5.81 -17.11 -3.38
CA ALA A 91 -5.15 -18.32 -3.86
C ALA A 91 -3.67 -18.43 -3.46
N THR A 92 -3.01 -17.30 -3.24
CA THR A 92 -1.56 -17.23 -2.99
C THR A 92 -1.25 -16.51 -1.69
N THR A 93 -0.06 -16.77 -1.17
CA THR A 93 0.54 -16.00 -0.08
C THR A 93 1.91 -15.58 -0.56
N ASP A 94 2.12 -14.27 -0.63
CA ASP A 94 3.35 -13.68 -1.13
C ASP A 94 4.13 -13.07 0.04
N ILE A 95 5.30 -13.64 0.35
CA ILE A 95 6.16 -13.18 1.45
C ILE A 95 7.38 -12.47 0.87
N ALA A 96 7.60 -11.22 1.28
CA ALA A 96 8.74 -10.42 0.88
C ALA A 96 9.56 -9.92 2.07
N ILE A 97 10.88 -9.88 1.90
CA ILE A 97 11.80 -9.25 2.83
C ILE A 97 12.23 -7.92 2.20
N SER A 98 11.93 -6.81 2.87
CA SER A 98 12.29 -5.47 2.42
C SER A 98 13.17 -4.79 3.45
N ILE A 99 14.26 -4.18 3.00
CA ILE A 99 15.10 -3.34 3.84
C ILE A 99 14.71 -1.89 3.59
N VAL A 100 14.44 -1.13 4.65
CA VAL A 100 14.17 0.30 4.53
C VAL A 100 15.46 0.99 4.09
N ALA A 101 15.49 1.53 2.87
CA ALA A 101 16.65 2.25 2.34
C ALA A 101 16.63 3.73 2.72
N GLY A 102 15.43 4.27 2.95
CA GLY A 102 15.19 5.67 3.28
C GLY A 102 13.70 5.99 3.22
N ALA A 103 13.34 7.28 3.26
CA ALA A 103 11.95 7.71 3.24
C ALA A 103 11.21 7.17 2.01
N GLY A 104 10.24 6.29 2.24
CA GLY A 104 9.42 5.64 1.23
C GLY A 104 10.17 4.70 0.27
N LYS A 105 11.45 4.40 0.53
CA LYS A 105 12.28 3.60 -0.38
C LYS A 105 12.64 2.27 0.27
N LEU A 106 12.43 1.20 -0.48
CA LEU A 106 12.78 -0.16 -0.08
C LEU A 106 13.87 -0.70 -0.99
N ASP A 107 14.87 -1.32 -0.39
CA ASP A 107 15.78 -2.22 -1.08
C ASP A 107 15.18 -3.63 -0.97
N PRO A 108 14.68 -4.19 -2.09
CA PRO A 108 14.10 -5.52 -2.06
C PRO A 108 15.19 -6.56 -1.86
N CYS A 109 14.94 -7.53 -0.98
CA CYS A 109 15.76 -8.74 -0.92
C CYS A 109 15.21 -9.77 -1.90
N PRO A 110 16.03 -10.74 -2.35
CA PRO A 110 15.56 -11.84 -3.18
C PRO A 110 14.35 -12.51 -2.53
N GLN A 111 13.25 -12.57 -3.26
CA GLN A 111 12.00 -13.11 -2.73
C GLN A 111 12.13 -14.60 -2.41
N LEU A 112 11.39 -14.99 -1.37
CA LEU A 112 11.23 -16.39 -1.03
C LEU A 112 10.23 -17.01 -2.00
N ARG A 113 10.56 -18.20 -2.53
CA ARG A 113 9.56 -19.02 -3.21
C ARG A 113 8.74 -19.74 -2.17
N VAL A 114 7.66 -19.11 -1.73
CA VAL A 114 6.65 -19.76 -0.89
C VAL A 114 5.79 -20.66 -1.77
N HIS A 115 5.33 -21.79 -1.23
CA HIS A 115 4.30 -22.58 -1.90
C HIS A 115 3.03 -21.72 -2.04
N PRO A 116 2.38 -21.67 -3.21
CA PRO A 116 1.18 -20.88 -3.40
C PRO A 116 0.05 -21.46 -2.54
N VAL A 117 -0.20 -20.82 -1.40
CA VAL A 117 -1.29 -21.17 -0.48
C VAL A 117 -2.08 -19.91 -0.17
N GLY A 118 -3.39 -19.99 -0.13
CA GLY A 118 -4.24 -18.88 0.30
C GLY A 118 -5.51 -19.40 0.94
N VAL A 119 -6.39 -18.49 1.34
CA VAL A 119 -7.63 -18.88 2.04
C VAL A 119 -8.62 -19.69 1.19
N MET A 120 -8.44 -19.71 -0.13
CA MET A 120 -9.19 -20.58 -1.05
C MET A 120 -8.97 -22.07 -0.73
N SER A 121 -7.82 -22.46 -0.17
CA SER A 121 -7.61 -23.84 0.30
C SER A 121 -8.59 -24.24 1.39
N ILE A 122 -8.93 -23.29 2.29
CA ILE A 122 -9.95 -23.46 3.34
C ILE A 122 -11.32 -23.65 2.69
N ASP A 123 -11.62 -22.85 1.65
CA ASP A 123 -12.89 -22.89 0.94
C ASP A 123 -13.06 -24.22 0.18
N MET A 124 -11.98 -24.74 -0.42
CA MET A 124 -11.95 -26.04 -1.08
C MET A 124 -12.11 -27.20 -0.08
N ASN A 125 -11.39 -27.15 1.05
CA ASN A 125 -11.51 -28.15 2.11
C ASN A 125 -12.93 -28.15 2.70
N PHE A 126 -13.51 -26.96 2.88
CA PHE A 126 -14.90 -26.83 3.30
C PHE A 126 -15.85 -27.35 2.22
N TRP A 127 -15.67 -27.02 0.94
CA TRP A 127 -16.54 -27.54 -0.12
C TRP A 127 -16.62 -29.08 -0.13
N GLU A 128 -15.49 -29.76 0.06
CA GLU A 128 -15.43 -31.22 0.05
C GLU A 128 -16.23 -31.85 1.20
N LEU A 129 -16.30 -31.18 2.36
CA LEU A 129 -16.87 -31.74 3.58
C LEU A 129 -18.42 -31.88 3.52
N PRO A 130 -19.24 -30.82 3.36
CA PRO A 130 -20.63 -30.88 2.90
C PRO A 130 -20.84 -31.78 1.69
N ARG A 131 -20.00 -31.74 0.65
CA ARG A 131 -20.21 -32.56 -0.54
C ARG A 131 -20.28 -34.05 -0.19
N GLN A 132 -19.32 -34.56 0.57
CA GLN A 132 -19.32 -35.96 1.00
C GLN A 132 -20.49 -36.28 1.93
N THR A 133 -20.81 -35.37 2.85
CA THR A 133 -21.89 -35.54 3.82
C THR A 133 -23.27 -35.59 3.15
N LEU A 134 -23.54 -34.67 2.23
CA LEU A 134 -24.78 -34.61 1.47
C LEU A 134 -24.95 -35.83 0.55
N ARG A 135 -23.87 -36.32 -0.07
CA ARG A 135 -23.89 -37.57 -0.84
C ARG A 135 -24.23 -38.78 0.04
N LYS A 136 -23.62 -38.89 1.22
CA LYS A 136 -23.95 -39.93 2.21
C LYS A 136 -25.41 -39.85 2.67
N ALA A 137 -25.98 -38.64 2.73
CA ALA A 137 -27.40 -38.39 3.00
C ALA A 137 -28.36 -38.73 1.84
N GLY A 138 -27.84 -39.20 0.69
CA GLY A 138 -28.66 -39.58 -0.47
C GLY A 138 -28.85 -38.48 -1.53
N LEU A 139 -28.24 -37.30 -1.38
CA LEU A 139 -28.38 -36.17 -2.32
C LEU A 139 -27.38 -36.22 -3.49
N GLN A 140 -27.22 -37.37 -4.14
CA GLN A 140 -26.14 -37.58 -5.13
C GLN A 140 -26.14 -36.56 -6.28
N GLN A 141 -27.31 -36.14 -6.76
CA GLN A 141 -27.41 -35.23 -7.91
C GLN A 141 -27.17 -33.75 -7.57
N ASN A 142 -27.48 -33.33 -6.34
CA ASN A 142 -27.44 -31.91 -5.94
C ASN A 142 -26.33 -31.58 -4.92
N ALA A 143 -25.64 -32.58 -4.37
CA ALA A 143 -24.65 -32.38 -3.31
C ALA A 143 -23.52 -31.45 -3.72
N ASP A 144 -23.06 -31.50 -4.98
CA ASP A 144 -21.91 -30.72 -5.44
C ASP A 144 -22.27 -29.23 -5.57
N ASP A 145 -23.43 -28.92 -6.13
CA ASP A 145 -23.95 -27.55 -6.28
C ASP A 145 -24.30 -26.95 -4.93
N LEU A 146 -24.96 -27.70 -4.05
CA LEU A 146 -25.30 -27.26 -2.71
C LEU A 146 -24.04 -27.01 -1.88
N ALA A 147 -23.06 -27.92 -1.89
CA ALA A 147 -21.79 -27.72 -1.20
C ALA A 147 -21.03 -26.49 -1.72
N LYS A 148 -21.07 -26.24 -3.03
CA LYS A 148 -20.47 -25.06 -3.66
C LYS A 148 -21.18 -23.77 -3.24
N GLU A 149 -22.51 -23.77 -3.21
CA GLU A 149 -23.31 -22.64 -2.76
C GLU A 149 -23.04 -22.35 -1.27
N MET A 150 -22.88 -23.40 -0.45
CA MET A 150 -22.47 -23.27 0.95
C MET A 150 -21.07 -22.68 1.10
N SER A 151 -20.07 -23.16 0.34
CA SER A 151 -18.68 -22.67 0.41
C SER A 151 -18.52 -21.24 -0.09
N CYS A 152 -19.38 -20.80 -1.02
CA CYS A 152 -19.40 -19.42 -1.49
C CYS A 152 -20.34 -18.52 -0.66
N GLY A 153 -21.10 -19.12 0.27
CA GLY A 153 -22.16 -18.45 1.01
C GLY A 153 -21.65 -17.48 2.08
N LYS A 154 -22.46 -16.46 2.38
CA LYS A 154 -22.18 -15.48 3.44
C LYS A 154 -22.02 -16.11 4.82
N TRP A 155 -22.73 -17.21 5.09
CA TRP A 155 -22.72 -17.89 6.39
C TRP A 155 -21.38 -18.55 6.67
N PHE A 156 -20.87 -19.33 5.71
CA PHE A 156 -19.53 -19.89 5.80
C PHE A 156 -18.46 -18.80 5.82
N THR A 157 -18.52 -17.81 4.92
CA THR A 157 -17.54 -16.71 4.88
C THR A 157 -17.44 -15.97 6.22
N SER A 158 -18.58 -15.65 6.85
CA SER A 158 -18.63 -14.97 8.15
C SER A 158 -18.12 -15.87 9.28
N THR A 159 -18.51 -17.15 9.28
CA THR A 159 -18.08 -18.13 10.28
C THR A 159 -16.59 -18.39 10.19
N ARG A 160 -16.06 -18.62 8.98
CA ARG A 160 -14.62 -18.77 8.71
C ARG A 160 -13.82 -17.58 9.24
N SER A 161 -14.29 -16.36 8.97
CA SER A 161 -13.60 -15.13 9.39
C SER A 161 -13.60 -14.94 10.91
N SER A 162 -14.60 -15.47 11.63
CA SER A 162 -14.82 -15.23 13.07
C SER A 162 -14.64 -16.45 13.98
N PHE A 163 -14.31 -17.62 13.43
CA PHE A 163 -14.26 -18.90 14.13
C PHE A 163 -13.48 -18.91 15.46
N ALA A 164 -12.33 -18.22 15.52
CA ALA A 164 -11.54 -18.17 16.75
C ALA A 164 -12.21 -17.38 17.89
N ARG A 165 -13.24 -16.57 17.60
CA ARG A 165 -14.01 -15.81 18.62
C ARG A 165 -15.09 -16.64 19.31
N THR A 166 -15.42 -17.82 18.79
CA THR A 166 -16.48 -18.70 19.34
C THR A 166 -15.90 -19.73 20.31
N SER A 167 -14.97 -19.33 21.18
CA SER A 167 -14.41 -20.22 22.20
C SER A 167 -15.51 -20.82 23.08
N GLY A 168 -15.52 -22.14 23.26
CA GLY A 168 -16.52 -22.85 24.05
C GLY A 168 -17.72 -23.38 23.25
N VAL A 169 -17.83 -23.06 21.96
CA VAL A 169 -18.82 -23.69 21.07
C VAL A 169 -18.24 -25.00 20.55
N GLU A 170 -18.86 -26.13 20.93
CA GLU A 170 -18.46 -27.48 20.51
C GLU A 170 -18.78 -27.75 19.02
N ARG A 171 -19.88 -27.19 18.52
CA ARG A 171 -20.36 -27.41 17.16
C ARG A 171 -20.64 -26.11 16.42
N ILE A 172 -20.12 -26.00 15.21
CA ILE A 172 -20.25 -24.87 14.32
C ILE A 172 -21.42 -25.12 13.38
N GLU A 173 -22.41 -24.22 13.41
CA GLU A 173 -23.58 -24.29 12.55
C GLU A 173 -23.39 -23.46 11.28
N ILE A 174 -23.56 -24.09 10.12
CA ILE A 174 -23.59 -23.43 8.82
C ILE A 174 -24.98 -23.59 8.22
N VAL A 175 -25.70 -22.47 8.10
CA VAL A 175 -27.04 -22.45 7.51
C VAL A 175 -26.98 -22.79 6.02
N LEU A 176 -27.86 -23.67 5.57
CA LEU A 176 -28.02 -24.02 4.16
C LEU A 176 -28.48 -22.79 3.35
N PRO A 177 -28.17 -22.74 2.04
CA PRO A 177 -28.64 -21.66 1.20
C PRO A 177 -30.18 -21.65 1.07
N PRO A 178 -30.80 -20.48 0.80
CA PRO A 178 -32.26 -20.38 0.64
C PRO A 178 -32.79 -21.30 -0.46
N GLY A 179 -33.98 -21.87 -0.24
CA GLY A 179 -34.63 -22.76 -1.21
C GLY A 179 -34.27 -24.25 -1.06
N HIS A 180 -33.31 -24.59 -0.21
CA HIS A 180 -33.01 -25.97 0.17
C HIS A 180 -33.67 -26.28 1.51
N THR A 181 -34.61 -27.22 1.54
CA THR A 181 -35.21 -27.69 2.81
C THR A 181 -34.86 -29.14 3.09
N VAL A 182 -34.47 -29.43 4.33
CA VAL A 182 -34.13 -30.79 4.78
C VAL A 182 -35.35 -31.73 4.70
N GLY A 183 -36.57 -31.19 4.69
CA GLY A 183 -37.80 -31.96 4.55
C GLY A 183 -37.92 -32.74 3.24
N ASP A 184 -37.19 -32.32 2.20
CA ASP A 184 -37.16 -32.99 0.90
C ASP A 184 -36.10 -34.13 0.86
N TRP A 185 -35.33 -34.30 1.93
CA TRP A 185 -34.23 -35.26 1.95
C TRP A 185 -34.77 -36.63 2.36
N PRO A 186 -34.23 -37.73 1.79
CA PRO A 186 -34.69 -39.07 2.15
C PRO A 186 -34.71 -39.19 3.67
N SER A 187 -35.90 -39.44 4.23
CA SER A 187 -36.16 -39.47 5.68
C SER A 187 -35.45 -40.67 6.31
N ALA A 188 -34.13 -40.59 6.41
CA ALA A 188 -33.37 -41.38 7.33
C ALA A 188 -33.09 -40.47 8.50
N GLU A 189 -33.30 -40.98 9.70
CA GLU A 189 -32.70 -40.50 10.94
C GLU A 189 -31.18 -40.71 10.86
N THR A 190 -30.54 -40.21 9.80
CA THR A 190 -29.12 -40.20 9.61
C THR A 190 -28.58 -39.06 10.44
N GLU A 191 -28.41 -39.32 11.74
CA GLU A 191 -27.06 -39.17 12.26
C GLU A 191 -26.16 -39.89 11.26
N ILE A 192 -25.59 -39.12 10.32
CA ILE A 192 -24.49 -39.62 9.51
C ILE A 192 -23.44 -39.97 10.56
N HIS A 193 -23.27 -41.27 10.83
CA HIS A 193 -22.46 -41.87 11.90
C HIS A 193 -20.95 -41.61 11.75
N ASP A 194 -20.59 -40.46 11.22
CA ASP A 194 -19.31 -39.83 11.38
C ASP A 194 -19.56 -38.74 12.43
N HIS A 195 -19.43 -39.08 13.72
CA HIS A 195 -19.83 -38.28 14.91
C HIS A 195 -19.37 -36.81 14.93
N ARG A 196 -18.63 -36.38 13.92
CA ARG A 196 -18.02 -35.08 13.74
C ARG A 196 -18.75 -34.15 12.76
N MET A 197 -19.72 -34.63 11.98
CA MET A 197 -20.61 -33.76 11.18
C MET A 197 -22.00 -34.35 11.04
N SER A 198 -23.01 -33.54 11.34
CA SER A 198 -24.42 -33.94 11.28
C SER A 198 -25.25 -32.87 10.58
N ILE A 199 -26.26 -33.31 9.85
CA ILE A 199 -27.30 -32.42 9.33
C ILE A 199 -28.30 -32.26 10.48
N ILE A 200 -28.56 -31.03 10.93
CA ILE A 200 -29.54 -30.77 11.98
C ILE A 200 -30.88 -30.36 11.35
N ARG A 201 -31.97 -30.66 12.06
CA ARG A 201 -33.28 -30.03 11.84
C ARG A 201 -33.08 -28.50 11.85
N ASP A 202 -33.83 -27.76 11.03
CA ASP A 202 -33.68 -26.29 10.82
C ASP A 202 -32.69 -25.84 9.72
N ASN A 203 -32.50 -26.65 8.68
CA ASN A 203 -31.76 -26.28 7.47
C ASN A 203 -30.33 -25.78 7.76
N SER A 204 -29.61 -26.48 8.64
CA SER A 204 -28.22 -26.19 8.95
C SER A 204 -27.39 -27.47 9.01
N ILE A 205 -26.10 -27.31 8.71
CA ILE A 205 -25.09 -28.33 8.93
C ILE A 205 -24.33 -27.97 10.20
N SER A 206 -24.22 -28.95 11.08
CA SER A 206 -23.48 -28.85 12.32
C SER A 206 -22.17 -29.61 12.24
N ILE A 207 -21.07 -28.91 12.43
CA ILE A 207 -19.71 -29.41 12.26
C ILE A 207 -19.02 -29.35 13.61
N HIS A 208 -18.46 -30.46 14.09
CA HIS A 208 -17.69 -30.44 15.32
C HIS A 208 -16.48 -29.49 15.16
N ARG A 209 -16.15 -28.77 16.24
CA ARG A 209 -15.15 -27.71 16.23
C ARG A 209 -13.80 -28.17 15.69
N ASP A 210 -13.33 -29.35 16.08
CA ASP A 210 -12.03 -29.90 15.66
C ASP A 210 -11.95 -30.11 14.14
N VAL A 211 -13.05 -30.57 13.51
CA VAL A 211 -13.15 -30.72 12.05
C VAL A 211 -13.14 -29.35 11.39
N PHE A 212 -13.91 -28.40 11.91
CA PHE A 212 -13.90 -27.05 11.33
C PHE A 212 -12.53 -26.37 11.48
N GLU A 213 -11.84 -26.57 12.60
CA GLU A 213 -10.47 -26.09 12.85
C GLU A 213 -9.47 -26.72 11.87
N SER A 214 -9.62 -28.02 11.55
CA SER A 214 -8.75 -28.71 10.60
C SER A 214 -8.76 -28.10 9.20
N LEU A 215 -9.83 -27.39 8.81
CA LEU A 215 -9.92 -26.70 7.52
C LEU A 215 -8.85 -25.61 7.35
N PHE A 216 -8.37 -25.05 8.47
CA PHE A 216 -7.38 -23.97 8.48
C PHE A 216 -5.95 -24.48 8.58
N GLU A 217 -5.75 -25.70 9.10
CA GLU A 217 -4.44 -26.21 9.51
C GLU A 217 -3.41 -26.16 8.37
N ASP A 218 -3.72 -26.78 7.23
CA ASP A 218 -2.81 -26.83 6.09
C ASP A 218 -2.44 -25.44 5.59
N CYS A 219 -3.41 -24.52 5.55
CA CYS A 219 -3.19 -23.14 5.13
C CYS A 219 -2.24 -22.42 6.09
N VAL A 220 -2.51 -22.49 7.40
CA VAL A 220 -1.69 -21.79 8.41
C VAL A 220 -0.29 -22.41 8.51
N GLN A 221 -0.18 -23.73 8.47
CA GLN A 221 1.12 -24.41 8.54
C GLN A 221 2.02 -24.02 7.37
N GLN A 222 1.47 -23.87 6.17
CA GLN A 222 2.24 -23.43 5.01
C GLN A 222 2.66 -21.96 5.11
N ILE A 223 1.80 -21.08 5.62
CA ILE A 223 2.18 -19.69 5.91
C ILE A 223 3.27 -19.64 6.98
N GLU A 224 3.12 -20.42 8.07
CA GLU A 224 4.12 -20.54 9.13
C GLU A 224 5.47 -21.01 8.56
N ALA A 225 5.48 -22.06 7.75
CA ALA A 225 6.70 -22.57 7.12
C ALA A 225 7.38 -21.51 6.22
N GLY A 226 6.60 -20.73 5.47
CA GLY A 226 7.13 -19.63 4.67
C GLY A 226 7.77 -18.52 5.52
N VAL A 227 7.14 -18.16 6.64
CA VAL A 227 7.70 -17.19 7.59
C VAL A 227 8.94 -17.75 8.29
N ASP A 228 8.93 -19.00 8.73
CA ASP A 228 10.06 -19.67 9.35
C ASP A 228 11.28 -19.71 8.42
N GLU A 229 11.08 -19.97 7.12
CA GLU A 229 12.17 -19.95 6.14
C GLU A 229 12.78 -18.54 6.01
N VAL A 230 11.95 -17.49 6.03
CA VAL A 230 12.43 -16.10 6.07
C VAL A 230 13.24 -15.83 7.35
N MET A 231 12.72 -16.21 8.51
CA MET A 231 13.41 -16.02 9.80
C MET A 231 14.76 -16.75 9.82
N ALA A 232 14.81 -17.97 9.30
CA ALA A 232 16.04 -18.75 9.18
C ALA A 232 17.05 -18.08 8.23
N LYS A 233 16.61 -17.50 7.11
CA LYS A 233 17.49 -16.74 6.19
C LYS A 233 18.06 -15.49 6.83
N LEU A 234 17.24 -14.74 7.56
CA LEU A 234 17.70 -13.53 8.28
C LEU A 234 18.68 -13.88 9.40
N SER A 235 18.43 -14.97 10.14
CA SER A 235 19.31 -15.44 11.21
C SER A 235 20.71 -15.83 10.70
N LYS A 236 20.82 -16.38 9.48
CA LYS A 236 22.12 -16.72 8.86
C LYS A 236 23.02 -15.50 8.60
N VAL A 237 22.43 -14.30 8.51
CA VAL A 237 23.14 -13.03 8.31
C VAL A 237 23.07 -12.14 9.56
N ASP A 238 22.78 -12.74 10.72
CA ASP A 238 22.67 -12.07 12.03
C ASP A 238 21.73 -10.86 12.00
N ARG A 239 20.58 -11.04 11.35
CA ARG A 239 19.53 -10.03 11.25
C ARG A 239 18.22 -10.56 11.81
N VAL A 240 17.45 -9.66 12.42
CA VAL A 240 16.11 -9.93 12.93
C VAL A 240 15.16 -8.94 12.27
N PRO A 241 13.95 -9.36 11.82
CA PRO A 241 12.97 -8.42 11.31
C PRO A 241 12.63 -7.38 12.38
N THR A 242 12.55 -6.12 11.99
CA THR A 242 11.99 -5.06 12.82
C THR A 242 10.48 -5.28 13.00
N VAL A 243 9.82 -5.84 11.97
CA VAL A 243 8.37 -6.10 11.99
C VAL A 243 7.97 -7.23 11.04
N LEU A 244 6.93 -7.98 11.42
CA LEU A 244 6.17 -8.85 10.53
C LEU A 244 4.82 -8.19 10.21
N GLY A 245 4.55 -7.92 8.94
CA GLY A 245 3.30 -7.31 8.49
C GLY A 245 2.46 -8.27 7.68
N PHE A 246 1.20 -8.45 8.06
CA PHE A 246 0.24 -9.33 7.39
C PHE A 246 -0.83 -8.51 6.67
N CYS A 247 -0.98 -8.77 5.37
CA CYS A 247 -1.84 -8.06 4.44
C CYS A 247 -2.78 -9.06 3.74
N GLY A 248 -3.62 -8.56 2.84
CA GLY A 248 -4.52 -9.42 2.06
C GLY A 248 -5.78 -9.84 2.82
N GLY A 249 -6.71 -10.44 2.10
CA GLY A 249 -8.02 -10.84 2.66
C GLY A 249 -7.90 -11.92 3.73
N GLY A 250 -6.92 -12.81 3.61
CA GLY A 250 -6.67 -13.86 4.59
C GLY A 250 -6.18 -13.36 5.93
N SER A 251 -5.56 -12.18 5.99
CA SER A 251 -5.19 -11.55 7.25
C SER A 251 -6.42 -11.21 8.13
N LYS A 252 -7.64 -11.17 7.59
CA LYS A 252 -8.87 -10.96 8.38
C LYS A 252 -9.35 -12.22 9.09
N THR A 253 -8.87 -13.39 8.71
CA THR A 253 -9.26 -14.65 9.35
C THR A 253 -8.62 -14.73 10.74
N VAL A 254 -9.45 -14.57 11.79
CA VAL A 254 -8.98 -14.45 13.18
C VAL A 254 -8.15 -15.67 13.61
N TYR A 255 -8.53 -16.88 13.19
CA TYR A 255 -7.79 -18.11 13.50
C TYR A 255 -6.34 -18.05 13.01
N ILE A 256 -6.14 -17.70 11.73
CA ILE A 256 -4.83 -17.57 11.11
C ILE A 256 -3.99 -16.55 11.90
N MET A 257 -4.54 -15.37 12.14
CA MET A 257 -3.80 -14.29 12.81
C MET A 257 -3.49 -14.56 14.27
N ASP A 258 -4.40 -15.18 15.03
CA ASP A 258 -4.15 -15.50 16.43
C ASP A 258 -3.06 -16.56 16.57
N ARG A 259 -3.01 -17.53 15.63
CA ARG A 259 -1.96 -18.53 15.56
C ARG A 259 -0.60 -17.93 15.19
N LEU A 260 -0.54 -17.08 14.16
CA LEU A 260 0.68 -16.36 13.78
C LEU A 260 1.18 -15.45 14.91
N ARG A 261 0.27 -14.76 15.63
CA ARG A 261 0.62 -13.96 16.81
C ARG A 261 1.19 -14.78 17.94
N ARG A 262 0.60 -15.94 18.24
CA ARG A 262 1.12 -16.83 19.29
C ARG A 262 2.52 -17.33 18.96
N ARG A 263 2.79 -17.63 17.69
CA ARG A 263 4.09 -18.16 17.25
C ARG A 263 5.19 -17.10 17.16
N TYR A 264 4.87 -15.89 16.66
CA TYR A 264 5.90 -14.89 16.33
C TYR A 264 5.82 -13.59 17.15
N GLY A 265 4.70 -13.33 17.84
CA GLY A 265 4.42 -12.05 18.48
C GLY A 265 5.26 -11.75 19.72
N GLU A 266 5.88 -12.76 20.33
CA GLU A 266 6.80 -12.57 21.45
C GLU A 266 8.17 -12.07 20.98
N THR A 267 8.63 -12.52 19.80
CA THR A 267 9.96 -12.22 19.28
C THR A 267 9.99 -11.03 18.34
N THR A 268 8.88 -10.77 17.64
CA THR A 268 8.84 -9.77 16.58
C THR A 268 7.50 -9.04 16.59
N PRO A 269 7.48 -7.70 16.57
CA PRO A 269 6.24 -6.95 16.46
C PRO A 269 5.44 -7.37 15.22
N ILE A 270 4.12 -7.54 15.40
CA ILE A 270 3.21 -7.92 14.33
C ILE A 270 2.27 -6.76 13.99
N ILE A 271 2.20 -6.44 12.70
CA ILE A 271 1.18 -5.57 12.10
C ILE A 271 0.21 -6.43 11.30
N ASP A 272 -1.09 -6.23 11.49
CA ASP A 272 -2.14 -6.89 10.71
C ASP A 272 -3.30 -5.95 10.38
N HIS A 273 -4.38 -6.50 9.83
CA HIS A 273 -5.59 -5.77 9.45
C HIS A 273 -6.17 -4.87 10.55
N ARG A 274 -5.90 -5.12 11.84
CA ARG A 274 -6.43 -4.32 12.95
C ARG A 274 -5.66 -3.01 13.16
N GLN A 275 -4.44 -2.94 12.63
CA GLN A 275 -3.50 -1.85 12.87
C GLN A 275 -3.23 -0.99 11.63
N LEU A 276 -3.64 -1.47 10.45
CA LEU A 276 -3.60 -0.74 9.20
C LEU A 276 -4.69 0.33 9.15
N ALA A 277 -4.32 1.53 8.68
CA ALA A 277 -5.28 2.61 8.40
C ALA A 277 -6.13 2.37 7.14
N VAL A 278 -5.75 1.38 6.33
CA VAL A 278 -6.48 0.95 5.13
C VAL A 278 -6.93 -0.50 5.29
N SER A 279 -7.92 -0.94 4.52
CA SER A 279 -8.30 -2.36 4.50
C SER A 279 -7.11 -3.20 4.03
N ALA A 280 -6.88 -4.35 4.67
CA ALA A 280 -5.72 -5.19 4.37
C ALA A 280 -5.66 -5.69 2.92
N GLU A 281 -6.81 -5.89 2.26
CA GLU A 281 -6.92 -6.25 0.84
C GLU A 281 -6.48 -5.13 -0.10
N LEU A 282 -6.51 -3.88 0.37
CA LEU A 282 -6.09 -2.72 -0.39
C LEU A 282 -4.62 -2.36 -0.13
N ALA A 283 -3.91 -3.10 0.72
CA ALA A 283 -2.53 -2.78 1.08
C ALA A 283 -1.61 -2.78 -0.15
N THR A 284 -1.69 -3.81 -0.97
CA THR A 284 -0.91 -3.96 -2.21
C THR A 284 -1.20 -2.82 -3.20
N ILE A 285 -2.48 -2.48 -3.42
CA ILE A 285 -2.87 -1.36 -4.30
C ILE A 285 -2.34 -0.04 -3.74
N THR A 286 -2.58 0.20 -2.45
CA THR A 286 -2.15 1.43 -1.76
C THR A 286 -0.65 1.61 -1.84
N GLY A 287 0.12 0.58 -1.49
CA GLY A 287 1.58 0.62 -1.53
C GLY A 287 2.16 0.84 -2.92
N ASN A 288 1.55 0.25 -3.94
CA ASN A 288 1.93 0.49 -5.32
C ASN A 288 1.60 1.92 -5.79
N SER A 289 0.44 2.47 -5.41
CA SER A 289 0.12 3.89 -5.65
C SER A 289 1.10 4.81 -4.94
N LEU A 290 1.50 4.48 -3.71
CA LEU A 290 2.51 5.21 -2.95
C LEU A 290 3.87 5.21 -3.68
N ALA A 291 4.33 4.05 -4.17
CA ALA A 291 5.57 3.94 -4.95
C ALA A 291 5.54 4.74 -6.25
N SER A 292 4.40 4.69 -6.97
CA SER A 292 4.21 5.45 -8.20
C SER A 292 4.27 6.96 -7.93
N ASN A 293 3.53 7.42 -6.93
CA ASN A 293 3.54 8.82 -6.50
C ASN A 293 4.95 9.29 -6.13
N MET A 294 5.73 8.46 -5.42
CA MET A 294 7.12 8.78 -5.09
C MET A 294 8.02 8.88 -6.32
N THR A 295 7.87 7.96 -7.27
CA THR A 295 8.65 7.98 -8.51
C THR A 295 8.34 9.24 -9.33
N GLN A 296 7.05 9.58 -9.46
CA GLN A 296 6.62 10.81 -10.13
C GLN A 296 7.16 12.05 -9.45
N LEU A 297 7.13 12.05 -8.12
CA LEU A 297 7.62 13.15 -7.31
C LEU A 297 9.14 13.32 -7.37
N GLN A 298 9.90 12.22 -7.40
CA GLN A 298 11.34 12.25 -7.64
C GLN A 298 11.67 12.78 -9.04
N LYS A 299 10.95 12.33 -10.07
CA LYS A 299 11.08 12.86 -11.44
C LYS A 299 10.75 14.35 -11.47
N PHE A 300 9.67 14.76 -10.83
CA PHE A 300 9.30 16.17 -10.71
C PHE A 300 10.40 16.96 -10.01
N ALA A 301 10.92 16.49 -8.86
CA ALA A 301 12.01 17.14 -8.15
C ALA A 301 13.31 17.26 -8.97
N GLN A 302 13.64 16.24 -9.77
CA GLN A 302 14.81 16.26 -10.65
C GLN A 302 14.65 17.25 -11.82
N ASN A 303 13.44 17.33 -12.38
CA ASN A 303 13.13 18.11 -13.58
C ASN A 303 12.69 19.56 -13.27
N THR A 304 12.31 19.84 -12.04
CA THR A 304 11.88 21.17 -11.60
C THR A 304 13.07 21.94 -11.01
N ARG A 305 13.37 23.08 -11.61
CA ARG A 305 14.14 24.14 -10.97
C ARG A 305 13.16 25.15 -10.40
N PHE A 306 13.51 25.83 -9.32
CA PHE A 306 12.75 27.01 -8.90
C PHE A 306 13.53 28.25 -9.23
N GLY A 307 12.87 29.22 -9.87
CA GLY A 307 13.33 30.60 -9.84
C GLY A 307 12.74 31.34 -8.65
N ILE A 308 13.41 32.41 -8.23
CA ILE A 308 12.92 33.32 -7.19
C ILE A 308 12.69 34.68 -7.84
N LYS A 309 11.50 35.26 -7.65
CA LYS A 309 11.25 36.68 -7.95
C LYS A 309 11.06 37.47 -6.66
N SER A 310 11.89 38.48 -6.44
CA SER A 310 11.70 39.49 -5.39
C SER A 310 10.78 40.59 -5.90
N LYS A 311 9.86 41.09 -5.06
CA LYS A 311 9.01 42.26 -5.40
C LYS A 311 9.82 43.51 -5.76
N GLU A 312 11.02 43.67 -5.21
CA GLU A 312 11.85 44.86 -5.38
C GLU A 312 12.70 44.80 -6.66
N GLU A 313 12.85 43.63 -7.30
CA GLU A 313 13.53 43.47 -8.59
C GLU A 313 12.49 43.21 -9.69
N SER A 314 12.31 44.20 -10.59
CA SER A 314 11.45 44.07 -11.77
C SER A 314 11.97 43.00 -12.75
N THR A 315 13.25 42.65 -12.65
CA THR A 315 13.93 41.62 -13.43
C THR A 315 13.98 40.30 -12.69
N LEU A 316 13.52 39.26 -13.37
CA LEU A 316 13.55 37.87 -12.89
C LEU A 316 15.01 37.40 -12.91
N LYS A 317 15.68 37.40 -11.75
CA LYS A 317 16.97 36.73 -11.61
C LYS A 317 16.70 35.26 -11.32
N VAL A 318 16.83 34.43 -12.35
CA VAL A 318 17.01 33.00 -12.13
C VAL A 318 18.38 32.87 -11.48
N ASP A 319 18.39 32.78 -10.15
CA ASP A 319 19.63 32.58 -9.42
C ASP A 319 20.10 31.14 -9.71
N SER A 320 21.11 31.01 -10.57
CA SER A 320 21.73 29.72 -10.90
C SER A 320 22.38 29.04 -9.70
N THR A 321 22.48 29.73 -8.55
CA THR A 321 22.97 29.18 -7.29
C THR A 321 21.89 28.51 -6.44
N LEU A 322 20.62 28.50 -6.87
CA LEU A 322 19.57 27.66 -6.29
C LEU A 322 19.98 26.19 -6.41
N ARG A 323 20.51 25.66 -5.31
CA ARG A 323 20.96 24.27 -5.23
C ARG A 323 19.76 23.35 -5.45
N VAL A 324 20.01 22.29 -6.22
CA VAL A 324 19.09 21.16 -6.43
C VAL A 324 18.59 20.67 -5.07
N ALA A 325 17.31 20.29 -4.99
CA ALA A 325 16.73 19.73 -3.78
C ALA A 325 17.65 18.63 -3.22
N GLU A 326 18.29 18.91 -2.08
CA GLU A 326 18.98 17.87 -1.34
C GLU A 326 17.90 17.08 -0.60
N GLU A 327 17.79 15.77 -0.86
CA GLU A 327 17.02 14.86 -0.01
C GLU A 327 17.41 15.16 1.43
N ASN A 328 16.45 15.55 2.26
CA ASN A 328 16.72 15.99 3.61
C ASN A 328 17.27 14.82 4.45
N LYS A 329 18.60 14.71 4.50
CA LYS A 329 19.33 13.68 5.25
C LYS A 329 19.13 13.77 6.77
N LYS A 330 18.52 14.86 7.27
CA LYS A 330 18.50 15.19 8.70
C LYS A 330 17.26 14.71 9.46
N ASN A 331 16.23 14.18 8.79
CA ASN A 331 15.09 13.58 9.47
C ASN A 331 14.70 12.27 8.77
N PRO A 332 15.17 11.11 9.25
CA PRO A 332 14.97 9.81 8.59
C PRO A 332 13.57 9.24 8.82
N SER A 333 12.59 10.06 9.19
CA SER A 333 11.23 9.59 9.43
C SER A 333 10.61 9.16 8.10
N PHE A 334 10.12 7.93 8.02
CA PHE A 334 9.60 7.31 6.79
C PHE A 334 8.33 7.98 6.23
N TYR A 335 7.92 9.13 6.77
CA TYR A 335 6.79 9.87 6.22
C TYR A 335 7.07 10.21 4.75
N MET A 336 6.12 9.85 3.88
CA MET A 336 6.13 10.08 2.43
C MET A 336 5.98 11.55 2.03
N THR A 337 6.73 12.41 2.69
CA THR A 337 6.82 13.82 2.40
C THR A 337 8.20 14.07 1.84
N PRO A 338 8.36 14.28 0.52
CA PRO A 338 9.63 14.77 0.01
C PRO A 338 9.90 16.12 0.66
N VAL A 339 11.02 16.25 1.37
CA VAL A 339 11.39 17.55 1.93
C VAL A 339 12.25 18.25 0.89
N TRP A 340 11.84 19.45 0.48
CA TRP A 340 12.64 20.28 -0.38
C TRP A 340 13.40 21.28 0.49
N VAL A 341 14.66 21.56 0.15
CA VAL A 341 15.44 22.55 0.90
C VAL A 341 15.79 23.68 -0.05
N ALA A 342 15.07 24.80 0.09
CA ALA A 342 15.37 26.02 -0.65
C ALA A 342 16.12 26.99 0.27
N THR A 343 17.40 27.23 -0.02
CA THR A 343 18.19 28.20 0.74
C THR A 343 18.00 29.60 0.15
N PHE A 344 17.67 30.57 0.99
CA PHE A 344 17.48 31.97 0.56
C PHE A 344 18.62 32.85 1.06
N ALA A 345 19.27 33.57 0.15
CA ALA A 345 20.13 34.68 0.52
C ALA A 345 19.24 35.87 0.94
N SER A 346 19.17 36.17 2.24
CA SER A 346 18.43 37.33 2.73
C SER A 346 19.34 38.55 2.79
N SER A 347 19.20 39.46 1.82
CA SER A 347 19.84 40.77 1.83
C SER A 347 19.00 41.85 2.52
N SER A 348 17.78 41.53 2.97
CA SER A 348 16.80 42.54 3.36
C SER A 348 17.22 43.32 4.62
N ARG A 349 17.03 44.63 4.58
CA ARG A 349 17.13 45.52 5.75
C ARG A 349 16.09 45.10 6.80
N ARG A 350 16.40 45.29 8.10
CA ARG A 350 15.50 44.96 9.24
C ARG A 350 14.08 45.48 8.97
N GLY A 351 13.06 44.66 9.27
CA GLY A 351 11.66 45.09 9.36
C GLY A 351 10.80 44.91 8.10
N LYS A 352 11.22 44.12 7.10
CA LYS A 352 10.41 43.83 5.91
C LYS A 352 10.03 42.35 5.83
N VAL A 353 8.81 42.07 5.37
CA VAL A 353 8.38 40.75 4.90
C VAL A 353 9.02 40.52 3.54
N ALA A 354 9.74 39.42 3.37
CA ALA A 354 10.25 39.03 2.06
C ALA A 354 9.22 38.12 1.40
N ARG A 355 8.69 38.54 0.25
CA ARG A 355 7.81 37.73 -0.58
C ARG A 355 8.65 37.12 -1.68
N TYR A 356 8.66 35.80 -1.75
CA TYR A 356 9.36 35.02 -2.76
C TYR A 356 8.31 34.33 -3.62
N THR A 357 8.30 34.60 -4.92
CA THR A 357 7.51 33.79 -5.86
C THR A 357 8.39 32.67 -6.37
N LEU A 358 7.98 31.44 -6.12
CA LEU A 358 8.54 30.22 -6.68
C LEU A 358 7.75 29.89 -7.92
N PHE A 359 8.46 29.51 -8.97
CA PHE A 359 7.83 28.98 -10.16
C PHE A 359 8.65 27.79 -10.63
N PRO A 360 8.00 26.67 -10.99
CA PRO A 360 8.67 25.54 -11.57
C PRO A 360 9.19 25.95 -12.94
N VAL A 361 10.50 25.91 -13.12
CA VAL A 361 11.16 26.08 -14.40
C VAL A 361 11.57 24.69 -14.87
N SER A 362 11.17 24.32 -16.09
CA SER A 362 11.64 23.08 -16.72
C SER A 362 13.17 23.10 -16.78
N ALA A 363 13.82 22.01 -16.38
CA ALA A 363 15.28 21.88 -16.42
C ALA A 363 15.87 22.21 -17.81
N ASN A 364 15.10 22.00 -18.89
CA ASN A 364 15.52 22.26 -20.27
C ASN A 364 15.34 23.72 -20.71
N ALA A 365 14.77 24.59 -19.87
CA ALA A 365 14.54 25.99 -20.21
C ALA A 365 15.81 26.85 -20.14
N ALA A 366 16.88 26.35 -19.52
CA ALA A 366 18.17 27.05 -19.44
C ALA A 366 18.86 27.21 -20.82
N ASP A 367 18.56 26.33 -21.78
CA ASP A 367 19.13 26.36 -23.13
C ASP A 367 18.22 27.08 -24.16
N ALA A 368 17.00 27.41 -23.76
CA ALA A 368 16.07 28.13 -24.62
C ALA A 368 16.34 29.64 -24.56
N GLY A 369 17.37 30.08 -25.30
CA GLY A 369 17.65 31.49 -25.55
C GLY A 369 16.38 32.24 -25.96
N SER A 370 16.00 33.21 -25.13
CA SER A 370 15.01 34.29 -25.37
C SER A 370 13.89 33.99 -26.37
N GLY A 371 12.71 33.62 -25.89
CA GLY A 371 11.50 33.77 -26.72
C GLY A 371 10.21 33.25 -26.12
N ASN A 372 10.25 32.12 -25.40
CA ASN A 372 9.02 31.44 -25.00
C ASN A 372 8.70 31.69 -23.51
N LYS A 373 8.18 32.89 -23.21
CA LYS A 373 7.79 33.31 -21.85
C LYS A 373 6.52 32.64 -21.31
N ASP A 374 5.82 31.85 -22.13
CA ASP A 374 4.43 31.43 -21.85
C ASP A 374 4.25 29.99 -21.36
N ARG A 375 5.33 29.30 -20.95
CA ARG A 375 5.24 27.99 -20.28
C ARG A 375 5.53 28.05 -18.79
N ILE A 376 5.06 29.11 -18.12
CA ILE A 376 5.05 29.15 -16.65
C ILE A 376 3.87 28.28 -16.18
N LEU A 377 4.16 27.01 -15.91
CA LEU A 377 3.30 26.15 -15.11
C LEU A 377 3.16 26.81 -13.73
N LYS A 378 1.93 27.08 -13.28
CA LYS A 378 1.47 27.61 -11.97
C LYS A 378 2.54 28.22 -11.03
N GLN A 379 2.41 29.51 -10.70
CA GLN A 379 3.28 30.20 -9.74
C GLN A 379 2.83 29.94 -8.30
N TRP A 380 3.79 29.65 -7.40
CA TRP A 380 3.56 29.57 -5.96
C TRP A 380 4.14 30.80 -5.27
N VAL A 381 3.35 31.49 -4.45
CA VAL A 381 3.82 32.65 -3.70
C VAL A 381 4.11 32.24 -2.27
N VAL A 382 5.38 32.25 -1.89
CA VAL A 382 5.84 31.97 -0.55
C VAL A 382 6.17 33.28 0.17
N GLU A 383 5.43 33.60 1.22
CA GLU A 383 5.73 34.72 2.10
C GLU A 383 6.55 34.28 3.30
N VAL A 384 7.75 34.84 3.45
CA VAL A 384 8.60 34.61 4.61
C VAL A 384 8.63 35.87 5.46
N ASP A 385 7.95 35.83 6.61
CA ASP A 385 7.98 36.90 7.59
C ASP A 385 9.33 36.92 8.33
N LEU A 386 10.18 37.87 7.97
CA LEU A 386 11.50 38.07 8.57
C LEU A 386 11.47 39.02 9.77
N THR A 387 10.31 39.60 10.12
CA THR A 387 10.19 40.64 11.15
C THR A 387 10.38 40.12 12.58
N LYS A 388 10.06 38.84 12.83
CA LYS A 388 10.02 38.25 14.18
C LYS A 388 11.37 37.82 14.78
N LYS A 389 12.50 37.95 14.06
CA LYS A 389 13.82 37.48 14.57
C LYS A 389 14.73 38.65 14.90
N LYS A 390 15.22 38.73 16.16
CA LYS A 390 16.31 39.63 16.57
C LYS A 390 17.65 39.03 16.09
N TRP A 391 18.43 39.80 15.33
CA TRP A 391 19.74 39.38 14.80
C TRP A 391 20.86 39.93 15.69
N LYS A 392 21.70 39.03 16.25
CA LYS A 392 23.02 39.36 16.84
C LYS A 392 24.08 39.03 15.78
N GLY A 393 24.99 39.97 15.52
CA GLY A 393 25.83 40.04 14.31
C GLY A 393 26.66 38.79 13.99
N GLY A 394 26.73 38.49 12.69
CA GLY A 394 27.51 37.39 12.10
C GLY A 394 26.72 36.68 11.00
N SER A 395 27.16 36.82 9.74
CA SER A 395 26.66 36.22 8.48
C SER A 395 25.13 36.17 8.22
N ARG A 396 24.67 36.69 7.07
CA ARG A 396 23.24 36.95 6.78
C ARG A 396 22.50 35.82 6.05
N THR A 397 23.15 34.70 5.77
CA THR A 397 22.50 33.59 5.08
C THR A 397 21.78 32.73 6.11
N LYS A 398 20.44 32.66 6.03
CA LYS A 398 19.66 31.68 6.79
C LYS A 398 19.14 30.62 5.84
N GLU A 399 19.43 29.38 6.16
CA GLU A 399 18.76 28.25 5.56
C GLU A 399 17.31 28.23 6.04
N HIS A 400 16.39 28.21 5.08
CA HIS A 400 15.01 27.83 5.30
C HIS A 400 14.80 26.48 4.63
N TYR A 401 13.94 25.65 5.21
CA TYR A 401 13.58 24.35 4.69
C TYR A 401 12.14 24.43 4.22
N MET A 402 11.83 23.87 3.05
CA MET A 402 10.49 23.89 2.46
C MET A 402 10.00 22.47 2.30
N LEU A 403 9.22 22.02 3.26
CA LEU A 403 8.63 20.71 3.30
C LEU A 403 7.40 20.66 2.38
N CYS A 404 7.57 20.13 1.16
CA CYS A 404 6.44 19.90 0.25
C CYS A 404 5.80 18.54 0.56
N LYS A 405 4.62 18.53 1.15
CA LYS A 405 3.81 17.34 1.43
C LYS A 405 2.87 17.06 0.27
N ILE A 406 2.95 15.88 -0.35
CA ILE A 406 1.86 15.42 -1.21
C ILE A 406 0.77 14.87 -0.30
N VAL A 407 -0.39 15.54 -0.24
CA VAL A 407 -1.53 15.16 0.61
C VAL A 407 -2.62 14.39 -0.16
N GLY A 408 -2.40 14.14 -1.45
CA GLY A 408 -3.30 13.35 -2.31
C GLY A 408 -2.87 13.39 -3.78
N LEU A 409 -3.59 12.68 -4.65
CA LEU A 409 -3.40 12.75 -6.10
C LEU A 409 -3.51 14.21 -6.57
N GLY A 410 -2.40 14.78 -7.03
CA GLY A 410 -2.32 16.16 -7.51
C GLY A 410 -2.34 17.27 -6.45
N LYS A 411 -2.34 16.95 -5.14
CA LYS A 411 -2.37 17.94 -4.06
C LYS A 411 -1.02 18.03 -3.35
N ILE A 412 -0.39 19.20 -3.41
CA ILE A 412 0.86 19.51 -2.71
C ILE A 412 0.57 20.56 -1.64
N ASP A 413 0.68 20.17 -0.38
CA ASP A 413 0.77 21.05 0.79
C ASP A 413 2.24 21.47 0.97
N VAL A 414 2.50 22.71 1.38
CA VAL A 414 3.87 23.25 1.46
C VAL A 414 4.08 23.88 2.83
N GLU A 415 4.78 23.16 3.71
CA GLU A 415 5.18 23.66 5.03
C GLU A 415 6.58 24.28 4.98
N ILE A 416 6.78 25.46 5.56
CA ILE A 416 8.11 26.10 5.58
C ILE A 416 8.65 26.09 7.00
N GLN A 417 9.75 25.36 7.20
CA GLN A 417 10.44 25.28 8.46
C GLN A 417 11.69 26.17 8.44
N SER A 418 11.88 26.98 9.49
CA SER A 418 13.15 27.65 9.71
C SER A 418 13.89 26.97 10.86
N HIS A 419 15.22 27.04 10.89
CA HIS A 419 16.06 26.48 11.96
C HIS A 419 15.69 26.94 13.40
N LYS A 420 14.76 27.91 13.56
CA LYS A 420 14.30 28.43 14.86
C LYS A 420 12.77 28.57 15.00
N GLY A 421 11.98 27.79 14.26
CA GLY A 421 10.51 27.77 14.41
C GLY A 421 9.77 27.30 13.16
N ARG A 422 8.61 26.66 13.37
CA ARG A 422 7.66 26.22 12.34
C ARG A 422 6.73 27.36 11.93
N VAL A 423 6.49 27.52 10.63
CA VAL A 423 5.40 28.32 10.09
C VAL A 423 4.63 27.41 9.14
N ASN A 424 3.39 27.11 9.48
CA ASN A 424 2.53 26.26 8.65
C ASN A 424 1.78 27.15 7.66
N TYR A 425 1.83 26.78 6.39
CA TYR A 425 1.00 27.33 5.33
C TYR A 425 0.38 26.15 4.61
N THR A 426 -0.90 26.22 4.29
CA THR A 426 -1.61 25.16 3.56
C THR A 426 -2.35 25.81 2.41
N GLU A 427 -2.00 25.43 1.19
CA GLU A 427 -2.68 25.86 -0.02
C GLU A 427 -3.27 24.64 -0.71
N GLN A 428 -4.57 24.70 -1.00
CA GLN A 428 -5.30 23.60 -1.61
C GLN A 428 -5.28 23.79 -3.13
N VAL A 429 -4.57 22.91 -3.84
CA VAL A 429 -4.54 22.95 -5.31
C VAL A 429 -5.65 22.06 -5.83
N ASP A 430 -6.61 22.66 -6.53
CA ASP A 430 -7.66 21.93 -7.25
C ASP A 430 -7.21 21.70 -8.70
N PRO A 431 -7.02 20.46 -9.16
CA PRO A 431 -6.61 20.19 -10.53
C PRO A 431 -7.74 20.38 -11.56
N GLU A 432 -9.00 20.47 -11.12
CA GLU A 432 -10.17 20.57 -12.03
C GLU A 432 -10.60 22.00 -12.37
N SER A 433 -10.02 23.04 -11.76
CA SER A 433 -10.47 24.43 -12.00
C SER A 433 -10.08 25.02 -13.37
N ASP A 434 -9.32 24.27 -14.19
CA ASP A 434 -8.93 24.69 -15.54
C ASP A 434 -9.72 23.94 -16.65
N CYS A 435 -10.83 23.27 -16.29
CA CYS A 435 -11.77 22.69 -17.26
C CYS A 435 -12.98 23.61 -17.48
N HIS A 436 -12.79 24.71 -18.23
CA HIS A 436 -13.85 25.36 -19.01
C HIS A 436 -13.32 25.87 -20.35
#